data_AF-A0A651I502-F1
#
_entry.id   AF-A0A651I502-F1
#
_cell.length_a   1.000
_cell.length_b   1.000
_cell.length_c   1.000
_cell.angle_alpha   90.00
_cell.angle_beta   90.00
_cell.angle_gamma   90.00
#
_symmetry.space_group_name_H-M   'P 1'
#
loop_
_entity.id
_entity.type
_entity.pdbx_description
1 polymer ?
#
loop_
_entity_poly.entity_id
_entity_poly.type
_entity_poly.pdbx_seq_one_letter_code
_entity_poly.pdbx_strand_id
1 'polypeptide(L)' 'MTDDGYSPARTEHHERLSPLIGVFRSAGRSWRGPGAEAMTSSGTMINRWILGGLFLEQDYKGTFNGAAFVG' A
#
# COMPACT_ATOMS: atom_id res chain seq x y z
N MET A 1 -3.65 41.30 3.46
CA MET A 1 -4.19 39.94 3.27
C MET A 1 -3.09 39.18 2.56
N THR A 2 -2.07 38.76 3.32
CA THR A 2 -1.01 37.90 2.80
C THR A 2 -1.52 36.47 2.92
N ASP A 3 -1.74 35.83 1.78
CA ASP A 3 -1.95 34.39 1.70
C ASP A 3 -0.58 33.76 1.99
N ASP A 4 -0.32 33.51 3.27
CA ASP A 4 0.89 32.85 3.74
C ASP A 4 0.80 31.40 3.29
N GLY A 5 1.33 31.13 2.09
CA GLY A 5 1.22 29.87 1.35
C GLY A 5 1.24 28.63 2.24
N TYR A 6 0.04 28.11 2.54
CA TYR A 6 -0.14 26.83 3.21
C TYR A 6 0.25 25.72 2.23
N SER A 7 1.54 25.42 2.19
CA SER A 7 2.04 24.15 1.69
C SER A 7 2.21 23.25 2.92
N PRO A 8 1.35 22.24 3.14
CA PRO A 8 1.58 21.30 4.22
C PRO A 8 2.86 20.52 3.88
N ALA A 9 3.99 20.98 4.42
CA ALA A 9 5.25 20.29 4.27
C ALA A 9 5.13 18.92 4.94
N ARG A 10 5.72 17.88 4.32
CA ARG A 10 5.87 16.57 4.97
C ARG A 10 6.54 16.76 6.33
N THR A 11 5.90 16.24 7.36
CA THR A 11 6.47 16.19 8.71
C THR A 11 7.37 14.96 8.88
N GLU A 12 8.13 14.90 9.97
CA GLU A 12 8.94 13.72 10.29
C GLU A 12 8.14 12.40 10.34
N HIS A 13 6.84 12.46 10.66
CA HIS A 13 5.98 11.27 10.68
C HIS A 13 5.68 10.75 9.27
N HIS A 14 5.58 11.65 8.27
CA HIS A 14 5.41 11.24 6.88
C HIS A 14 6.69 10.58 6.35
N GLU A 15 7.87 11.10 6.72
CA GLU A 15 9.14 10.52 6.29
C GLU A 15 9.36 9.09 6.82
N ARG A 16 8.73 8.71 7.93
CA ARG A 16 8.77 7.31 8.42
C ARG A 16 8.10 6.32 7.46
N LEU A 17 7.27 6.77 6.53
CA LEU A 17 6.64 5.93 5.51
C LEU A 17 7.49 5.81 4.24
N SER A 18 8.59 6.57 4.10
CA SER A 18 9.46 6.52 2.93
C SER A 18 9.93 5.10 2.53
N PRO A 19 10.18 4.15 3.46
CA PRO A 19 10.50 2.77 3.11
C PRO A 19 9.39 2.00 2.37
N LEU A 20 8.13 2.48 2.46
CA LEU A 20 6.99 1.86 1.80
C LEU A 20 6.85 2.30 0.35
N ILE A 21 7.64 3.27 -0.13
CA ILE A 21 7.59 3.75 -1.52
C ILE A 21 8.38 2.82 -2.43
N GLY A 22 7.77 2.36 -3.51
CA GLY A 22 8.41 1.47 -4.46
C GLY A 22 7.47 0.41 -5.05
N VAL A 23 8.09 -0.59 -5.65
CA VAL A 23 7.39 -1.73 -6.26
C VAL A 23 7.70 -2.99 -5.46
N PHE A 24 6.66 -3.68 -5.01
CA PHE A 24 6.77 -4.87 -4.17
C PHE A 24 6.06 -6.05 -4.82
N ARG A 25 6.61 -7.25 -4.58
CA ARG A 25 5.90 -8.51 -4.85
C ARG A 25 5.35 -9.04 -3.54
N SER A 26 4.10 -9.46 -3.53
CA SER A 26 3.47 -10.11 -2.39
C SER A 26 3.32 -11.61 -2.63
N ALA A 27 3.47 -12.38 -1.55
CA ALA A 27 3.08 -13.77 -1.47
C ALA A 27 2.48 -14.01 -0.09
N GLY A 28 1.28 -14.59 -0.04
CA GLY A 28 0.52 -14.80 1.18
C GLY A 28 -0.04 -16.21 1.27
N ARG A 29 -0.26 -16.65 2.51
CA ARG A 29 -1.02 -17.87 2.83
C ARG A 29 -2.08 -17.51 3.85
N SER A 30 -3.30 -17.99 3.64
CA SER A 30 -4.44 -17.78 4.53
C SER A 30 -5.19 -19.09 4.76
N TRP A 31 -5.83 -19.20 5.92
CA TRP A 31 -6.56 -20.39 6.34
C TRP A 31 -7.97 -19.98 6.70
N ARG A 32 -8.97 -20.77 6.28
CA ARG A 32 -10.37 -20.52 6.69
C ARG A 32 -10.68 -20.96 8.12
N GLY A 33 -9.75 -21.65 8.77
CA GLY A 33 -9.86 -22.11 10.14
C GLY A 33 -8.70 -23.03 10.51
N PRO A 34 -8.59 -23.42 11.80
CA PRO A 34 -7.59 -24.38 12.25
C PRO A 34 -7.69 -25.70 11.47
N GLY A 35 -6.57 -26.20 10.96
CA GLY A 35 -6.49 -27.48 10.24
C GLY A 35 -6.96 -27.46 8.78
N ALA A 36 -7.49 -26.35 8.27
CA ALA A 36 -7.79 -26.21 6.84
C ALA A 36 -6.50 -26.16 6.00
N GLU A 37 -6.60 -26.41 4.69
CA GLU A 37 -5.47 -26.16 3.80
C GLU A 37 -5.21 -24.66 3.59
N ALA A 38 -3.95 -24.32 3.34
CA ALA A 38 -3.54 -22.95 3.09
C ALA A 38 -3.94 -22.50 1.68
N MET A 39 -4.75 -21.46 1.59
CA MET A 39 -5.02 -20.76 0.34
C MET A 39 -3.89 -19.78 0.07
N THR A 40 -3.29 -19.85 -1.12
CA THR A 40 -2.19 -18.97 -1.53
C THR A 40 -2.72 -17.74 -2.26
N SER A 41 -2.02 -16.62 -2.07
CA SER A 41 -2.22 -15.38 -2.81
C SER A 41 -0.88 -14.83 -3.28
N SER A 42 -0.89 -14.15 -4.41
CA SER A 42 0.27 -13.40 -4.89
C SER A 42 -0.17 -12.13 -5.61
N GLY A 43 0.72 -11.15 -5.71
CA GLY A 43 0.42 -9.90 -6.37
C GLY A 43 1.63 -8.99 -6.54
N THR A 44 1.40 -7.89 -7.22
CA THR A 44 2.34 -6.78 -7.37
C THR A 44 1.69 -5.53 -6.79
N MET A 45 2.49 -4.76 -6.07
CA MET A 45 2.08 -3.55 -5.37
C MET A 45 2.97 -2.39 -5.83
N ILE A 46 2.38 -1.25 -6.15
CA ILE A 46 3.10 0.00 -6.46
C ILE A 46 2.64 1.05 -5.47
N ASN A 47 3.58 1.52 -4.65
CA ASN A 47 3.34 2.53 -3.63
C ASN A 47 4.03 3.83 -4.01
N ARG A 48 3.28 4.93 -3.98
CA ARG A 48 3.78 6.26 -4.33
C ARG A 48 3.16 7.36 -3.48
N TRP A 49 3.92 8.43 -3.33
CA TRP A 49 3.44 9.68 -2.76
C TRP A 49 2.46 10.35 -3.70
N ILE A 50 1.32 10.80 -3.17
CA ILE A 50 0.31 11.60 -3.86
C ILE A 50 0.02 12.89 -3.07
N LEU A 51 -0.71 13.82 -3.68
CA LEU A 51 -1.13 15.08 -3.05
C LEU A 51 0.04 15.82 -2.37
N GLY A 52 1.14 16.03 -3.10
CA GLY A 52 2.31 16.74 -2.58
C GLY A 52 3.13 15.95 -1.54
N GLY A 53 2.91 14.64 -1.39
CA GLY A 53 3.62 13.81 -0.42
C GLY A 53 2.90 13.65 0.92
N LEU A 54 1.66 14.10 1.02
CA LEU A 54 0.86 13.96 2.25
C LEU A 54 0.27 12.57 2.43
N PHE A 55 0.02 11.86 1.32
CA PHE A 55 -0.59 10.55 1.36
C PHE A 55 0.19 9.56 0.51
N LEU A 56 0.22 8.31 0.98
CA LEU A 56 0.71 7.18 0.21
C LEU A 56 -0.49 6.52 -0.47
N GLU A 57 -0.43 6.43 -1.79
CA GLU A 57 -1.35 5.60 -2.56
C GLU A 57 -0.69 4.26 -2.85
N GLN A 58 -1.46 3.18 -2.67
CA GLN A 58 -1.09 1.83 -3.02
C GLN A 58 -1.98 1.38 -4.19
N ASP A 59 -1.37 0.91 -5.27
CA ASP A 59 -2.05 0.17 -6.35
C ASP A 59 -1.60 -1.29 -6.28
N TYR A 60 -2.51 -2.16 -5.87
CA TYR A 60 -2.29 -3.60 -5.75
C TYR A 60 -3.06 -4.36 -6.83
N LYS A 61 -2.36 -5.27 -7.50
CA LYS A 61 -2.96 -6.23 -8.45
C LYS A 61 -2.49 -7.63 -8.11
N GLY A 62 -3.42 -8.53 -7.86
CA GLY A 62 -3.07 -9.89 -7.50
C GLY A 62 -4.25 -10.83 -7.41
N THR A 63 -4.08 -11.87 -6.60
CA THR A 63 -5.10 -12.86 -6.31
C THR A 63 -5.45 -12.85 -4.83
N PHE A 64 -6.72 -13.05 -4.50
CA PHE A 64 -7.20 -13.27 -3.14
C PHE A 64 -8.24 -14.40 -3.16
N ASN A 65 -8.06 -15.41 -2.31
CA ASN A 65 -8.90 -16.62 -2.30
C ASN A 65 -9.05 -17.30 -3.68
N GLY A 66 -8.00 -17.26 -4.51
CA GLY A 66 -7.99 -17.85 -5.85
C GLY A 66 -8.68 -17.04 -6.95
N ALA A 67 -9.24 -15.87 -6.64
CA ALA A 67 -9.83 -14.95 -7.63
C ALA A 67 -8.95 -13.71 -7.85
N ALA A 68 -9.07 -13.07 -9.01
CA ALA A 68 -8.39 -11.81 -9.30
C ALA A 68 -8.91 -10.68 -8.38
N PHE A 69 -7.99 -9.85 -7.89
CA PHE A 69 -8.28 -8.75 -6.98
C PHE A 69 -7.46 -7.50 -7.37
N VAL A 70 -8.10 -6.34 -7.32
CA VAL A 70 -7.50 -5.01 -7.51
C VAL A 70 -7.95 -4.11 -6.35
N GLY A 71 -7.02 -3.36 -5.76
CA GLY A 71 -7.31 -2.42 -4.69
C GLY A 71 -6.11 -1.61 -4.26
#